data_AF-A0A1M5P6Q8-F1
#
_entry.id   AF-A0A1M5P6Q8-F1
#
_cell.length_a   1.000
_cell.length_b   1.000
_cell.length_c   1.000
_cell.angle_alpha   90.00
_cell.angle_beta   90.00
_cell.angle_gamma   90.00
#
_symmetry.space_group_name_H-M   'P 1'
#
loop_
_entity.id
_entity.type
_entity.pdbx_description
1 polymer ?
#
loop_
_entity_poly.entity_id
_entity_poly.type
_entity_poly.pdbx_seq_one_letter_code
_entity_poly.pdbx_strand_id
1 'polypeptide(L)'
;MWGFAKTRGSIEFNGLLDELREFWKDQGIETVPVSWKETALGPEGLRLPADFRVFYSKLNGMSNLYPNEMDSEGFLFYPIDVLVTVREEFDEPGLPKNIIVFAEYMHKSWWYGIELRADGTYVIGIIPDRGRFKVITNSLEVFMRLYLMDASELYDYG
;
A
#
# COMPACT_ATOMS: atom_id res chain seq x y z
N MET A 1 33.10 -12.52 -0.07
CA MET A 1 32.89 -11.07 -0.25
C MET A 1 31.49 -10.89 -0.83
N TRP A 2 30.76 -9.82 -0.46
CA TRP A 2 29.30 -9.59 -0.62
C TRP A 2 28.44 -9.97 0.60
N GLY A 3 28.19 -8.98 1.47
CA GLY A 3 27.30 -9.12 2.64
C GLY A 3 26.80 -7.81 3.25
N PHE A 4 27.10 -6.63 2.67
CA PHE A 4 26.81 -5.33 3.29
C PHE A 4 25.68 -4.51 2.64
N ALA A 5 25.15 -4.91 1.48
CA ALA A 5 24.12 -4.13 0.79
C ALA A 5 22.69 -4.37 1.35
N LYS A 6 22.43 -5.55 1.93
CA LYS A 6 21.06 -5.95 2.33
C LYS A 6 20.58 -5.27 3.62
N THR A 7 21.50 -4.89 4.49
CA THR A 7 21.20 -4.25 5.78
C THR A 7 20.83 -2.78 5.65
N ARG A 8 21.49 -2.04 4.74
CA ARG A 8 21.26 -0.60 4.59
C ARG A 8 19.84 -0.27 4.12
N GLY A 9 19.36 -0.93 3.06
CA GLY A 9 17.99 -0.73 2.58
C GLY A 9 16.92 -1.10 3.62
N SER A 10 17.16 -2.14 4.43
CA SER A 10 16.25 -2.50 5.51
C SER A 10 16.22 -1.48 6.65
N ILE A 11 17.34 -0.80 6.93
CA ILE A 11 17.40 0.25 7.98
C ILE A 11 16.66 1.50 7.50
N GLU A 12 16.89 1.91 6.25
CA GLU A 12 16.25 3.09 5.65
C GLU A 12 14.72 2.91 5.54
N PHE A 13 14.25 1.74 5.09
CA PHE A 13 12.80 1.46 5.05
C PHE A 13 12.17 1.40 6.45
N ASN A 14 12.86 0.83 7.44
CA ASN A 14 12.34 0.81 8.81
C ASN A 14 12.21 2.21 9.41
N GLY A 15 13.16 3.11 9.15
CA GLY A 15 13.09 4.51 9.55
C GLY A 15 11.91 5.23 8.91
N LEU A 16 11.69 5.02 7.61
CA LEU A 16 10.53 5.56 6.89
C LEU A 16 9.20 5.09 7.50
N LEU A 17 9.09 3.83 7.91
CA LEU A 17 7.89 3.31 8.56
C LEU A 17 7.68 3.91 9.96
N ASP A 18 8.75 4.28 10.66
CA ASP A 18 8.64 4.96 11.94
C ASP A 18 8.24 6.43 11.74
N GLU A 19 8.74 7.11 10.70
CA GLU A 19 8.25 8.45 10.27
C GLU A 19 6.76 8.41 9.93
N LEU A 20 6.33 7.42 9.15
CA LEU A 20 4.92 7.21 8.80
C LEU A 20 4.03 7.00 10.02
N ARG A 21 4.50 6.22 11.01
CA ARG A 21 3.78 6.02 12.26
C ARG A 21 3.55 7.33 13.00
N GLU A 22 4.59 8.15 13.15
CA GLU A 22 4.47 9.42 13.84
C GLU A 22 3.56 10.39 13.06
N PHE A 23 3.65 10.41 11.73
CA PHE A 23 2.74 11.19 10.88
C PHE A 23 1.26 10.82 11.11
N TRP A 24 0.92 9.53 11.14
CA TRP A 24 -0.44 9.09 11.42
C TRP A 24 -0.88 9.37 12.86
N LYS A 25 0.03 9.14 13.82
CA LYS A 25 -0.24 9.39 15.24
C LYS A 25 -0.50 10.87 15.54
N ASP A 26 0.21 11.78 14.88
CA ASP A 26 -0.01 13.23 15.01
C ASP A 26 -1.41 13.67 14.52
N GLN A 27 -2.04 12.83 13.70
CA GLN A 27 -3.41 13.01 13.19
C GLN A 27 -4.46 12.22 14.00
N GLY A 28 -4.04 11.54 15.07
CA GLY A 28 -4.93 10.70 15.89
C GLY A 28 -5.31 9.37 15.22
N ILE A 29 -4.54 8.92 14.22
CA ILE A 29 -4.74 7.64 13.54
C ILE A 29 -3.94 6.57 14.27
N GLU A 30 -4.64 5.54 14.73
CA GLU A 30 -4.02 4.38 15.38
C GLU A 30 -3.64 3.31 14.34
N THR A 31 -2.61 2.55 14.70
CA THR A 31 -2.08 1.44 13.90
C THR A 31 -1.93 0.22 14.80
N VAL A 32 -2.40 -0.95 14.36
CA VAL A 32 -2.30 -2.18 15.15
C VAL A 32 -1.51 -3.22 14.35
N PRO A 33 -0.21 -3.41 14.64
CA PRO A 33 0.63 -4.31 13.88
C PRO A 33 0.11 -5.74 13.86
N VAL A 34 0.33 -6.45 12.75
CA VAL A 34 -0.09 -7.85 12.55
C VAL A 34 1.12 -8.78 12.56
N SER A 35 0.97 -10.05 12.95
CA SER A 35 2.12 -10.95 13.00
C SER A 35 2.66 -11.23 11.59
N TRP A 36 3.99 -11.42 11.47
CA TRP A 36 4.64 -11.76 10.19
C TRP A 36 4.05 -13.00 9.48
N LYS A 37 3.46 -13.91 10.26
CA LYS A 37 2.81 -15.12 9.73
C LYS A 37 1.49 -14.78 9.04
N GLU A 38 0.72 -13.87 9.64
CA GLU A 38 -0.55 -13.39 9.09
C GLU A 38 -0.33 -12.55 7.84
N THR A 39 0.83 -11.89 7.69
CA THR A 39 1.14 -11.11 6.48
C THR A 39 1.51 -11.94 5.25
N ALA A 40 1.58 -13.27 5.35
CA ALA A 40 2.07 -14.11 4.25
C ALA A 40 1.12 -14.20 3.05
N LEU A 41 -0.19 -14.06 3.27
CA LEU A 41 -1.24 -14.19 2.26
C LEU A 41 -2.17 -12.99 2.34
N GLY A 42 -2.37 -12.33 1.21
CA GLY A 42 -3.43 -11.34 0.99
C GLY A 42 -4.70 -12.01 0.47
N PRO A 43 -5.63 -11.23 -0.13
CA PRO A 43 -6.89 -11.74 -0.64
C PRO A 43 -6.68 -12.78 -1.74
N GLU A 44 -7.63 -13.70 -1.86
CA GLU A 44 -7.61 -14.83 -2.81
C GLU A 44 -6.34 -15.73 -2.72
N GLY A 45 -5.60 -15.67 -1.60
CA GLY A 45 -4.36 -16.44 -1.42
C GLY A 45 -3.15 -15.87 -2.18
N LEU A 46 -3.24 -14.64 -2.66
CA LEU A 46 -2.11 -13.93 -3.29
C LEU A 46 -1.02 -13.67 -2.26
N ARG A 47 0.26 -13.84 -2.65
CA ARG A 47 1.38 -13.58 -1.74
C ARG A 47 1.76 -12.11 -1.75
N LEU A 48 1.78 -11.48 -0.59
CA LEU A 48 2.24 -10.10 -0.45
C LEU A 48 3.76 -10.00 -0.66
N PRO A 49 4.24 -8.94 -1.34
CA PRO A 49 5.67 -8.65 -1.45
C PRO A 49 6.34 -8.46 -0.08
N ALA A 50 7.65 -8.73 0.00
CA ALA A 50 8.35 -8.78 1.28
C ALA A 50 8.35 -7.45 2.06
N ASP A 51 8.41 -6.33 1.37
CA ASP A 51 8.31 -4.97 1.93
C ASP A 51 6.89 -4.65 2.42
N PHE A 52 5.85 -5.04 1.68
CA PHE A 52 4.47 -4.97 2.16
C PHE A 52 4.27 -5.78 3.45
N ARG A 53 4.87 -6.98 3.53
CA ARG A 53 4.83 -7.78 4.75
C ARG A 53 5.48 -7.09 5.94
N VAL A 54 6.58 -6.36 5.71
CA VAL A 54 7.23 -5.54 6.73
C VAL A 54 6.32 -4.40 7.16
N PHE A 55 5.73 -3.68 6.21
CA PHE A 55 4.75 -2.62 6.46
C PHE A 55 3.58 -3.10 7.32
N TYR A 56 2.89 -4.19 6.93
CA TYR A 56 1.77 -4.74 7.72
C TYR A 56 2.21 -5.27 9.09
N SER A 57 3.43 -5.80 9.20
CA SER A 57 3.96 -6.25 10.49
C SER A 57 4.35 -5.12 11.45
N LYS A 58 4.46 -3.89 10.96
CA LYS A 58 4.84 -2.72 11.75
C LYS A 58 3.69 -1.74 12.00
N LEU A 59 2.75 -1.62 11.06
CA LEU A 59 1.69 -0.62 11.08
C LEU A 59 0.32 -1.24 10.82
N ASN A 60 0.22 -2.13 9.84
CA ASN A 60 -1.06 -2.73 9.41
C ASN A 60 -2.09 -1.69 8.91
N GLY A 61 -1.66 -0.69 8.15
CA GLY A 61 -2.56 0.36 7.67
C GLY A 61 -3.18 1.17 8.82
N MET A 62 -4.34 1.76 8.56
CA MET A 62 -5.07 2.62 9.49
C MET A 62 -6.22 1.84 10.15
N SER A 63 -6.29 1.78 11.48
CA SER A 63 -7.31 0.99 12.18
C SER A 63 -8.71 1.59 12.14
N ASN A 64 -8.80 2.91 11.93
CA ASN A 64 -10.06 3.63 11.88
C ASN A 64 -10.63 3.54 10.47
N LEU A 65 -11.45 2.52 10.23
CA LEU A 65 -12.37 2.49 9.09
C LEU A 65 -13.65 3.25 9.45
N TYR A 66 -14.50 3.56 8.48
CA TYR A 66 -15.66 4.48 8.51
C TYR A 66 -16.19 4.92 9.90
N PRO A 67 -16.46 6.23 10.15
CA PRO A 67 -16.53 7.37 9.20
C PRO A 67 -15.30 8.30 9.19
N ASN A 68 -14.31 8.06 10.03
CA ASN A 68 -13.10 8.89 10.16
C ASN A 68 -11.90 8.23 9.46
N GLU A 69 -12.10 7.86 8.20
CA GLU A 69 -11.30 6.86 7.51
C GLU A 69 -9.92 7.33 7.08
N MET A 70 -9.82 8.62 6.81
CA MET A 70 -8.70 9.17 6.07
C MET A 70 -7.86 10.04 6.97
N ASP A 71 -6.59 10.14 6.60
CA ASP A 71 -5.73 11.19 7.09
C ASP A 71 -6.16 12.58 6.55
N SER A 72 -5.44 13.61 6.98
CA SER A 72 -5.65 14.99 6.55
C SER A 72 -5.37 15.23 5.06
N GLU A 73 -4.63 14.34 4.41
CA GLU A 73 -4.38 14.38 2.96
C GLU A 73 -5.46 13.63 2.16
N GLY A 74 -6.41 12.98 2.83
CA GLY A 74 -7.51 12.25 2.19
C GLY A 74 -7.14 10.82 1.78
N PHE A 75 -6.05 10.26 2.29
CA PHE A 75 -5.68 8.86 2.10
C PHE A 75 -6.23 7.97 3.20
N LEU A 76 -6.71 6.79 2.81
CA LEU A 76 -6.95 5.65 3.70
C LEU A 76 -6.05 4.50 3.26
N PHE A 77 -5.17 4.03 4.16
CA PHE A 77 -4.39 2.81 3.95
C PHE A 77 -5.09 1.62 4.61
N TYR A 78 -5.49 0.65 3.81
CA TYR A 78 -6.24 -0.51 4.29
C TYR A 78 -5.41 -1.40 5.21
N PRO A 79 -5.96 -1.78 6.37
CA PRO A 79 -5.51 -2.94 7.12
C PRO A 79 -5.52 -4.22 6.29
N ILE A 80 -4.68 -5.18 6.67
CA ILE A 80 -4.49 -6.40 5.88
C ILE A 80 -5.77 -7.24 5.73
N ASP A 81 -6.64 -7.21 6.74
CA ASP A 81 -7.88 -7.98 6.82
C ASP A 81 -9.01 -7.42 5.94
N VAL A 82 -8.86 -6.20 5.44
CA VAL A 82 -9.81 -5.56 4.50
C VAL A 82 -9.22 -5.32 3.12
N LEU A 83 -8.03 -5.89 2.84
CA LEU A 83 -7.51 -5.90 1.47
C LEU A 83 -8.43 -6.70 0.56
N VAL A 84 -8.69 -6.13 -0.61
CA VAL A 84 -9.52 -6.73 -1.65
C VAL A 84 -8.77 -6.78 -2.96
N THR A 85 -9.11 -7.74 -3.81
CA THR A 85 -8.66 -7.68 -5.20
C THR A 85 -9.48 -6.67 -5.98
N VAL A 86 -8.90 -6.13 -7.06
CA VAL A 86 -9.65 -5.30 -8.02
C VAL A 86 -10.88 -6.03 -8.58
N ARG A 87 -10.81 -7.36 -8.68
CA ARG A 87 -11.94 -8.18 -9.13
C ARG A 87 -13.08 -8.15 -8.10
N GLU A 88 -12.76 -8.23 -6.82
CA GLU A 88 -13.74 -8.17 -5.73
C GLU A 88 -14.39 -6.78 -5.63
N GLU A 89 -13.61 -5.70 -5.80
CA GLU A 89 -14.12 -4.33 -5.63
C GLU A 89 -14.91 -3.80 -6.85
N PHE A 90 -14.49 -4.11 -8.08
CA PHE A 90 -15.02 -3.44 -9.28
C PHE A 90 -15.80 -4.34 -10.26
N ASP A 91 -15.62 -5.67 -10.22
CA ASP A 91 -16.08 -6.60 -11.28
C ASP A 91 -15.71 -6.15 -12.71
N GLU A 92 -14.47 -5.66 -12.89
CA GLU A 92 -14.03 -5.04 -14.16
C GLU A 92 -13.13 -5.96 -15.00
N PRO A 93 -13.51 -6.29 -16.26
CA PRO A 93 -12.76 -7.23 -17.10
C PRO A 93 -11.45 -6.67 -17.66
N GLY A 94 -11.25 -5.34 -17.62
CA GLY A 94 -10.10 -4.66 -18.23
C GLY A 94 -8.84 -4.62 -17.37
N LEU A 95 -8.94 -4.91 -16.08
CA LEU A 95 -7.82 -4.82 -15.14
C LEU A 95 -7.19 -6.20 -14.88
N PRO A 96 -5.86 -6.26 -14.66
CA PRO A 96 -5.22 -7.48 -14.20
C PRO A 96 -5.85 -7.99 -12.89
N LYS A 97 -6.15 -9.30 -12.84
CA LYS A 97 -6.82 -9.94 -11.68
C LYS A 97 -5.95 -10.04 -10.44
N ASN A 98 -4.65 -9.89 -10.62
CA ASN A 98 -3.57 -9.97 -9.64
C ASN A 98 -3.26 -8.60 -9.02
N ILE A 99 -4.21 -7.65 -9.05
CA ILE A 99 -4.10 -6.37 -8.38
C ILE A 99 -4.81 -6.44 -7.03
N ILE A 100 -4.06 -6.17 -5.95
CA ILE A 100 -4.61 -6.01 -4.60
C ILE A 100 -4.69 -4.51 -4.30
N VAL A 101 -5.87 -4.02 -3.93
CA VAL A 101 -6.06 -2.63 -3.50
C VAL A 101 -5.61 -2.51 -2.05
N PHE A 102 -4.73 -1.55 -1.77
CA PHE A 102 -4.16 -1.35 -0.43
C PHE A 102 -4.35 0.06 0.13
N ALA A 103 -4.77 1.01 -0.70
CA ALA A 103 -5.13 2.35 -0.26
C ALA A 103 -6.18 2.98 -1.19
N GLU A 104 -6.89 3.98 -0.68
CA GLU A 104 -7.79 4.83 -1.45
C GLU A 104 -7.57 6.32 -1.13
N TYR A 105 -8.04 7.17 -2.03
CA TYR A 105 -7.99 8.63 -1.90
C TYR A 105 -9.38 9.24 -2.07
N MET A 106 -9.71 10.21 -1.21
CA MET A 106 -10.97 10.96 -1.18
C MET A 106 -12.22 10.07 -1.28
N HIS A 107 -12.43 9.19 -0.28
CA HIS A 107 -13.59 8.29 -0.18
C HIS A 107 -13.91 7.59 -1.51
N LYS A 108 -13.02 6.70 -1.95
CA LYS A 108 -13.19 5.95 -3.20
C LYS A 108 -13.23 6.79 -4.49
N SER A 109 -12.58 7.96 -4.48
CA SER A 109 -12.37 8.72 -5.73
C SER A 109 -11.32 8.04 -6.58
N TRP A 110 -10.18 7.65 -5.97
CA TRP A 110 -9.12 6.86 -6.60
C TRP A 110 -8.67 5.73 -5.68
N TRP A 111 -8.15 4.66 -6.27
CA TRP A 111 -7.55 3.55 -5.54
C TRP A 111 -6.09 3.35 -5.92
N TYR A 112 -5.32 2.80 -5.00
CA TYR A 112 -3.93 2.39 -5.23
C TYR A 112 -3.82 0.88 -5.06
N GLY A 113 -3.22 0.25 -6.06
CA GLY A 113 -3.12 -1.20 -6.14
C GLY A 113 -1.70 -1.68 -6.36
N ILE A 114 -1.42 -2.89 -5.88
CA ILE A 114 -0.22 -3.66 -6.22
C ILE A 114 -0.54 -4.69 -7.29
N GLU A 115 0.04 -4.56 -8.48
CA GLU A 115 -0.01 -5.59 -9.52
C GLU A 115 1.13 -6.59 -9.32
N LEU A 116 0.79 -7.84 -8.97
CA LEU A 116 1.76 -8.91 -8.71
C LEU A 116 2.17 -9.64 -9.99
N ARG A 117 3.43 -9.53 -10.42
CA ARG A 117 3.89 -10.12 -11.69
C ARG A 117 4.30 -11.58 -11.52
N ALA A 118 4.25 -12.33 -12.63
CA ALA A 118 4.59 -13.75 -12.67
C ALA A 118 6.06 -14.04 -12.29
N ASP A 119 6.96 -13.08 -12.46
CA ASP A 119 8.37 -13.17 -12.08
C ASP A 119 8.61 -12.89 -10.57
N GLY A 120 7.55 -12.63 -9.80
CA GLY A 120 7.60 -12.31 -8.38
C GLY A 120 7.92 -10.84 -8.09
N THR A 121 8.05 -9.99 -9.10
CA THR A 121 8.12 -8.54 -8.93
C THR A 121 6.71 -7.94 -8.80
N TYR A 122 6.63 -6.66 -8.48
CA TYR A 122 5.35 -5.95 -8.44
C TYR A 122 5.52 -4.52 -8.93
N VAL A 123 4.39 -3.88 -9.24
CA VAL A 123 4.29 -2.43 -9.41
C VAL A 123 3.13 -1.89 -8.59
N ILE A 124 3.27 -0.65 -8.12
CA ILE A 124 2.21 0.14 -7.50
C ILE A 124 1.70 1.12 -8.54
N GLY A 125 0.37 1.21 -8.66
CA GLY A 125 -0.27 2.13 -9.58
C GLY A 125 -1.56 2.69 -9.03
N ILE A 126 -2.00 3.78 -9.65
CA ILE A 126 -3.30 4.41 -9.42
C ILE A 126 -4.36 3.81 -10.35
N ILE A 127 -5.56 3.64 -9.79
CA ILE A 127 -6.79 3.25 -10.45
C ILE A 127 -7.73 4.44 -10.32
N PRO A 128 -7.72 5.39 -11.28
CA PRO A 128 -8.53 6.60 -11.19
C PRO A 128 -10.00 6.35 -11.53
N ASP A 129 -10.27 5.28 -12.28
CA ASP A 129 -11.59 4.80 -12.62
C ASP A 129 -11.53 3.32 -13.02
N ARG A 130 -12.72 2.78 -13.27
CA ARG A 130 -12.92 1.39 -13.67
C ARG A 130 -12.23 1.11 -15.00
N GLY A 131 -11.27 0.19 -14.98
CA GLY A 131 -10.59 -0.29 -16.19
C GLY A 131 -9.21 0.32 -16.45
N ARG A 132 -8.74 1.29 -15.67
CA ARG A 132 -7.42 1.92 -15.85
C ARG A 132 -6.49 1.65 -14.67
N PHE A 133 -5.25 1.27 -14.96
CA PHE A 133 -4.18 1.13 -13.98
C PHE A 133 -2.92 1.79 -14.52
N LYS A 134 -2.52 2.92 -13.92
CA LYS A 134 -1.30 3.65 -14.29
C LYS A 134 -0.23 3.41 -13.24
N VAL A 135 0.89 2.83 -13.67
CA VAL A 135 2.03 2.56 -12.80
C VAL A 135 2.64 3.87 -12.32
N ILE A 136 2.84 3.97 -11.00
CA ILE A 136 3.56 5.07 -10.33
C ILE A 136 5.00 4.64 -10.02
N THR A 137 5.16 3.45 -9.43
CA THR A 137 6.45 2.97 -8.95
C THR A 137 6.49 1.44 -8.86
N ASN A 138 7.66 0.88 -8.61
CA ASN A 138 7.89 -0.53 -8.31
C ASN A 138 8.45 -0.75 -6.89
N SER A 139 8.31 0.25 -6.02
CA SER A 139 8.84 0.24 -4.66
C SER A 139 7.85 0.89 -3.68
N LEU A 140 7.49 0.13 -2.64
CA LEU A 140 6.67 0.63 -1.53
C LEU A 140 7.38 1.76 -0.79
N GLU A 141 8.70 1.68 -0.64
CA GLU A 141 9.48 2.77 -0.04
C GLU A 141 9.29 4.07 -0.82
N VAL A 142 9.39 4.02 -2.16
CA VAL A 142 9.19 5.20 -3.01
C VAL A 142 7.77 5.71 -2.89
N PHE A 143 6.76 4.82 -2.93
CA PHE A 143 5.37 5.22 -2.76
C PHE A 143 5.13 5.94 -1.42
N MET A 144 5.65 5.40 -0.32
CA MET A 144 5.49 6.01 1.01
C MET A 144 6.19 7.36 1.12
N ARG A 145 7.34 7.55 0.46
CA ARG A 145 8.00 8.85 0.38
C ARG A 145 7.17 9.86 -0.42
N LEU A 146 6.63 9.45 -1.57
CA LEU A 146 5.73 10.30 -2.36
C LEU A 146 4.52 10.73 -1.51
N TYR A 147 3.97 9.81 -0.74
CA TYR A 147 2.84 10.06 0.15
C TYR A 147 3.16 11.05 1.27
N LEU A 148 4.25 10.83 2.03
CA LEU A 148 4.67 11.76 3.09
C LEU A 148 5.08 13.14 2.57
N MET A 149 5.39 13.24 1.28
CA MET A 149 5.76 14.50 0.62
C MET A 149 4.58 15.18 -0.09
N ASP A 150 3.38 14.60 -0.05
CA ASP A 150 2.22 15.05 -0.85
C ASP A 150 2.60 15.28 -2.33
N ALA A 151 3.30 14.31 -2.91
CA ALA A 151 3.89 14.44 -4.23
C ALA A 151 2.84 14.33 -5.34
N SER A 152 2.94 15.22 -6.35
CA SER A 152 2.01 15.30 -7.48
C SER A 152 1.86 14.00 -8.29
N GLU A 153 2.87 13.15 -8.25
CA GLU A 153 2.95 11.86 -8.93
C GLU A 153 1.89 10.87 -8.44
N LEU A 154 1.39 11.04 -7.22
CA LEU A 154 0.26 10.25 -6.70
C LEU A 154 -1.05 10.59 -7.41
N TYR A 155 -1.15 11.78 -7.97
CA TYR A 155 -2.36 12.32 -8.57
C TYR A 155 -2.30 12.36 -10.10
N ASP A 156 -1.14 12.05 -10.70
CA ASP A 156 -0.97 12.04 -12.14
C ASP A 156 -1.53 10.73 -12.75
N TYR A 157 -2.82 10.75 -13.07
CA TYR A 157 -3.51 9.64 -13.76
C TYR A 157 -3.68 9.84 -15.28
N GLY A 158 -3.02 10.86 -15.86
CA GLY A 158 -3.06 11.18 -17.29
C GLY A 158 -2.68 10.03 -18.21
#